data_AF-A0A554KSM0-F1
#
_entry.id   AF-A0A554KSM0-F1
#
_cell.length_a   1.000
_cell.length_b   1.000
_cell.length_c   1.000
_cell.angle_alpha   90.00
_cell.angle_beta   90.00
_cell.angle_gamma   90.00
#
_symmetry.space_group_name_H-M   'P 1'
#
loop_
_entity.id
_entity.type
_entity.pdbx_description
1 polymer ?
#
loop_
_entity_poly.entity_id
_entity_poly.type
_entity_poly.pdbx_seq_one_letter_code
_entity_poly.pdbx_strand_id
1 'polypeptide(L)'
;MIIDGLKDVLLLILGWLLGLLAPGIVALIRDKREGNIIKKALVSELHEFRYRLMLNVYQIESKYGRLDHDFFEWAQAILVDYEGINSEESLLNTIGPLLKLTKDEMKQFAQVAQQQRKPNSGLSLKRHHLVLLDTNIGALAKLDPIFRGRLLEIKIRVGFLNEIIEDSRYYYRLSFQNSISAENYKIADANMVESYIFYASRAKDVIGIIGKVLNQ
;
A
#
# COMPACT_ATOMS: atom_id res chain seq x y z
N MET A 1 26.04 -26.28 60.25
CA MET A 1 24.71 -26.92 60.43
C MET A 1 23.55 -25.95 60.28
N ILE A 2 23.37 -24.92 61.12
CA ILE A 2 22.23 -23.97 60.97
C ILE A 2 22.33 -23.13 59.66
N ILE A 3 23.54 -22.77 59.25
CA ILE A 3 23.80 -21.95 58.06
C ILE A 3 23.51 -22.73 56.75
N ASP A 4 23.65 -24.06 56.76
CA ASP A 4 23.45 -24.89 55.56
C ASP A 4 21.97 -25.11 55.26
N GLY A 5 21.14 -25.34 56.29
CA GLY A 5 19.69 -25.46 56.13
C GLY A 5 19.02 -24.17 55.64
N LEU A 6 19.55 -23.00 56.01
CA LEU A 6 19.05 -21.71 55.50
C LEU A 6 19.32 -21.53 54.00
N LYS A 7 20.47 -22.02 53.50
CA LYS A 7 20.79 -21.99 52.07
C LYS A 7 19.84 -22.87 51.26
N ASP A 8 19.53 -24.06 51.75
CA ASP A 8 18.62 -25.00 51.08
C ASP A 8 17.20 -24.43 50.99
N VAL A 9 16.72 -23.81 52.07
CA VAL A 9 15.41 -23.14 52.09
C VAL A 9 15.39 -21.94 51.15
N LEU A 10 16.45 -21.12 51.11
CA LEU A 10 16.57 -20.01 50.17
C LEU A 10 16.56 -20.49 48.71
N LEU A 11 17.30 -21.56 48.39
CA LEU A 11 17.32 -22.15 47.05
C LEU A 11 15.95 -22.70 46.64
N LEU A 12 15.22 -23.32 47.55
CA LEU A 12 13.84 -23.77 47.34
C LEU A 12 12.91 -22.58 47.04
N ILE A 13 12.95 -21.53 47.86
CA ILE A 13 12.14 -20.32 47.64
C ILE A 13 12.47 -19.69 46.29
N LEU A 14 13.76 -19.62 45.92
CA LEU A 14 14.20 -19.05 44.65
C LEU A 14 13.73 -19.90 43.46
N GLY A 15 13.79 -21.23 43.57
CA GLY A 15 13.27 -22.16 42.56
C GLY A 15 11.76 -22.03 42.36
N TRP A 16 11.00 -21.89 43.45
CA TRP A 16 9.55 -21.65 43.39
C TRP A 16 9.21 -20.29 42.78
N LEU A 17 9.94 -19.23 43.17
CA LEU A 17 9.76 -17.90 42.61
C LEU A 17 10.06 -17.89 41.10
N LEU A 18 11.14 -18.53 40.68
CA LEU A 18 11.50 -18.67 39.26
C LEU A 18 10.44 -19.48 38.51
N GLY A 19 9.95 -20.58 39.09
CA GLY A 19 8.87 -21.39 38.51
C GLY A 19 7.57 -20.61 38.32
N LEU A 20 7.23 -19.73 39.27
CA LEU A 20 6.03 -18.89 39.22
C LEU A 20 6.15 -17.74 38.21
N LEU A 21 7.34 -17.14 38.09
CA LEU A 21 7.59 -15.99 37.21
C LEU A 21 7.92 -16.40 35.76
N ALA A 22 8.47 -17.59 35.55
CA ALA A 22 8.90 -18.06 34.22
C ALA A 22 7.79 -18.03 33.17
N PRO A 23 6.53 -18.48 33.43
CA PRO A 23 5.46 -18.43 32.43
C PRO A 23 5.16 -17.00 31.97
N GLY A 24 5.16 -16.03 32.89
CA GLY A 24 4.93 -14.62 32.57
C GLY A 24 6.03 -14.04 31.68
N ILE A 25 7.30 -14.30 32.03
CA ILE A 25 8.44 -13.85 31.24
C ILE A 25 8.45 -14.49 29.85
N VAL A 26 8.20 -15.80 29.77
CA VAL A 26 8.14 -16.53 28.50
C VAL A 26 6.99 -16.00 27.62
N ALA A 27 5.82 -15.73 28.21
CA ALA A 27 4.69 -15.14 27.50
C ALA A 27 5.04 -13.77 26.91
N LEU A 28 5.66 -12.88 27.70
CA LEU A 28 6.08 -11.56 27.23
C LEU A 28 7.11 -11.63 26.09
N ILE A 29 8.09 -12.53 26.19
CA ILE A 29 9.09 -12.74 25.13
C ILE A 29 8.42 -13.27 23.86
N ARG A 30 7.52 -14.25 24.01
CA ARG A 30 6.76 -14.82 22.89
C ARG A 30 5.91 -13.76 22.20
N ASP A 31 5.15 -12.97 22.95
CA ASP A 31 4.28 -11.92 22.39
C ASP A 31 5.08 -10.85 21.64
N LYS A 32 6.23 -10.43 22.19
CA LYS A 32 7.14 -9.50 21.51
C LYS A 32 7.67 -10.09 20.20
N ARG A 33 8.05 -11.37 20.20
CA ARG A 33 8.54 -12.06 19.00
C ARG A 33 7.44 -12.20 17.95
N GLU A 34 6.25 -12.63 18.34
CA GLU A 34 5.09 -12.73 17.44
C GLU A 34 4.73 -11.38 16.84
N GLY A 35 4.66 -10.32 17.65
CA GLY A 35 4.42 -8.96 17.19
C GLY A 35 5.44 -8.50 16.15
N ASN A 36 6.73 -8.79 16.37
CA ASN A 36 7.79 -8.46 15.40
C ASN A 36 7.66 -9.25 14.08
N ILE A 37 7.28 -10.53 14.14
CA ILE A 37 7.07 -11.35 12.93
C ILE A 37 5.91 -10.80 12.12
N ILE A 38 4.78 -10.51 12.77
CA ILE A 38 3.60 -9.94 12.12
C ILE A 38 3.92 -8.56 11.55
N LYS A 39 4.61 -7.69 12.30
CA LYS A 39 5.02 -6.37 11.83
C LYS A 39 5.83 -6.49 10.53
N LYS A 40 6.83 -7.37 10.48
CA LYS A 40 7.64 -7.59 9.27
C LYS A 40 6.81 -8.07 8.08
N ALA A 41 5.91 -9.02 8.30
CA ALA A 41 5.02 -9.53 7.24
C ALA A 41 4.10 -8.44 6.69
N LEU A 42 3.50 -7.62 7.58
CA LEU A 42 2.64 -6.50 7.18
C LEU A 42 3.42 -5.41 6.45
N VAL A 43 4.63 -5.06 6.91
CA VAL A 43 5.52 -4.12 6.23
C VAL A 43 5.84 -4.58 4.81
N SER A 44 6.14 -5.87 4.63
CA SER A 44 6.40 -6.44 3.30
C SER A 44 5.16 -6.36 2.39
N GLU A 45 3.97 -6.71 2.89
CA GLU A 45 2.70 -6.54 2.13
C GLU A 45 2.48 -5.08 1.72
N LEU A 46 2.78 -4.13 2.62
CA LEU A 46 2.63 -2.71 2.37
C LEU A 46 3.63 -2.18 1.34
N HIS A 47 4.89 -2.65 1.32
CA HIS A 47 5.84 -2.32 0.25
C HIS A 47 5.29 -2.73 -1.12
N GLU A 48 4.85 -3.99 -1.24
CA GLU A 48 4.26 -4.53 -2.47
C GLU A 48 3.00 -3.76 -2.88
N PHE A 49 2.18 -3.37 -1.91
CA PHE A 49 0.98 -2.60 -2.17
C PHE A 49 1.28 -1.15 -2.61
N ARG A 50 2.26 -0.48 -1.97
CA ARG A 50 2.74 0.86 -2.35
C ARG A 50 3.20 0.88 -3.82
N TYR A 51 3.99 -0.11 -4.20
CA TYR A 51 4.46 -0.27 -5.57
C TYR A 51 3.32 -0.50 -6.57
N ARG A 52 2.40 -1.44 -6.30
CA ARG A 52 1.25 -1.70 -7.18
C ARG A 52 0.33 -0.48 -7.33
N LEU A 53 0.10 0.29 -6.26
CA LEU A 53 -0.67 1.53 -6.36
C LEU A 53 0.05 2.56 -7.24
N MET A 54 1.38 2.70 -7.13
CA MET A 54 2.16 3.60 -7.97
C MET A 54 2.01 3.24 -9.45
N LEU A 55 2.08 1.95 -9.81
CA LEU A 55 1.84 1.49 -11.18
C LEU A 55 0.43 1.81 -11.69
N ASN A 56 -0.59 1.70 -10.84
CA ASN A 56 -1.96 2.08 -11.21
C ASN A 56 -2.07 3.59 -11.46
N VAL A 57 -1.44 4.41 -10.62
CA VAL A 57 -1.37 5.87 -10.82
C VAL A 57 -0.66 6.16 -12.14
N TYR A 58 0.50 5.55 -12.41
CA TYR A 58 1.20 5.68 -13.68
C TYR A 58 0.31 5.39 -14.89
N GLN A 59 -0.45 4.28 -14.86
CA GLN A 59 -1.34 3.91 -15.96
C GLN A 59 -2.42 4.96 -16.22
N ILE A 60 -2.97 5.57 -15.17
CA ILE A 60 -4.00 6.61 -15.26
C ILE A 60 -3.38 7.91 -15.78
N GLU A 61 -2.31 8.40 -15.14
CA GLU A 61 -1.67 9.67 -15.53
C GLU A 61 -1.11 9.59 -16.97
N SER A 62 -0.53 8.44 -17.36
CA SER A 62 -0.10 8.13 -18.73
C SER A 62 -1.25 8.25 -19.73
N LYS A 63 -2.42 7.70 -19.40
CA LYS A 63 -3.59 7.71 -20.28
C LYS A 63 -4.16 9.11 -20.48
N TYR A 64 -4.09 9.95 -19.46
CA TYR A 64 -4.65 11.29 -19.50
C TYR A 64 -3.61 12.38 -19.78
N GLY A 65 -2.37 12.00 -20.14
CA GLY A 65 -1.32 12.94 -20.54
C GLY A 65 -0.82 13.81 -19.39
N ARG A 66 -0.85 13.30 -18.16
CA ARG A 66 -0.50 14.00 -16.91
C ARG A 66 0.85 13.57 -16.33
N LEU A 67 1.70 12.98 -17.15
CA LEU A 67 3.06 12.65 -16.76
C LEU A 67 3.92 13.90 -16.86
N ASP A 68 4.60 14.23 -15.77
CA ASP A 68 5.54 15.33 -15.64
C ASP A 68 6.76 14.90 -14.82
N HIS A 69 7.72 15.81 -14.66
CA HIS A 69 8.91 15.56 -13.84
C HIS A 69 8.54 15.22 -12.39
N ASP A 70 7.61 15.95 -11.79
CA ASP A 70 7.17 15.75 -10.40
C ASP A 70 6.64 14.32 -10.19
N PHE A 71 5.89 13.79 -11.17
CA PHE A 71 5.43 12.41 -11.15
C PHE A 71 6.60 11.42 -11.15
N PHE A 72 7.60 11.61 -12.02
CA PHE A 72 8.73 10.69 -12.13
C PHE A 72 9.68 10.77 -10.94
N GLU A 73 9.87 11.95 -10.35
CA GLU A 73 10.63 12.10 -9.10
C GLU A 73 9.93 11.37 -7.95
N TRP A 74 8.61 11.57 -7.83
CA TRP A 74 7.78 10.87 -6.86
C TRP A 74 7.81 9.33 -7.05
N ALA A 75 7.72 8.86 -8.30
CA ALA A 75 7.78 7.44 -8.62
C ALA A 75 9.16 6.85 -8.36
N GLN A 76 10.24 7.58 -8.67
CA GLN A 76 11.62 7.15 -8.41
C GLN A 76 11.85 6.93 -6.92
N ALA A 77 11.39 7.83 -6.06
CA ALA A 77 11.51 7.68 -4.61
C ALA A 77 10.81 6.40 -4.08
N ILE A 78 9.74 5.95 -4.74
CA ILE A 78 9.05 4.70 -4.37
C ILE A 78 9.83 3.48 -4.87
N LEU A 79 10.37 3.55 -6.09
CA LEU A 79 11.09 2.44 -6.70
C LEU A 79 12.45 2.18 -6.05
N VAL A 80 13.18 3.22 -5.64
CA VAL A 80 14.47 3.08 -4.95
C VAL A 80 14.29 2.35 -3.61
N ASP A 81 13.18 2.61 -2.91
CA ASP A 81 12.83 1.97 -1.64
C ASP A 81 12.24 0.55 -1.81
N TYR A 82 12.04 0.06 -3.03
CA TYR A 82 11.29 -1.17 -3.28
C TYR A 82 12.21 -2.39 -3.43
N GLU A 83 12.22 -3.24 -2.40
CA GLU A 83 12.99 -4.51 -2.35
C GLU A 83 12.11 -5.75 -2.62
N GLY A 84 10.98 -5.58 -3.30
CA GLY A 84 10.00 -6.64 -3.50
C GLY A 84 10.35 -7.68 -4.57
N ILE A 85 9.46 -8.66 -4.77
CA ILE A 85 9.69 -9.77 -5.72
C ILE A 85 9.88 -9.26 -7.16
N ASN A 86 9.27 -8.12 -7.49
CA ASN A 86 9.35 -7.50 -8.81
C ASN A 86 10.32 -6.30 -8.84
N SER A 87 11.33 -6.26 -7.96
CA SER A 87 12.30 -5.15 -7.86
C SER A 87 13.24 -5.03 -9.06
N GLU A 88 12.83 -5.50 -10.24
CA GLU A 88 13.67 -5.51 -11.43
C GLU A 88 14.19 -4.10 -11.70
N GLU A 89 15.52 -4.00 -11.82
CA GLU A 89 16.24 -2.76 -12.18
C GLU A 89 15.66 -2.09 -13.43
N SER A 90 14.95 -2.84 -14.28
CA SER A 90 14.24 -2.39 -15.47
C SER A 90 13.46 -1.08 -15.30
N LEU A 91 12.61 -0.96 -14.28
CA LEU A 91 11.78 0.25 -14.13
C LEU A 91 12.59 1.44 -13.62
N LEU A 92 13.50 1.21 -12.68
CA LEU A 92 14.42 2.25 -12.19
C LEU A 92 15.31 2.78 -13.32
N ASN A 93 15.84 1.87 -14.14
CA ASN A 93 16.65 2.18 -15.32
C ASN A 93 15.85 2.89 -16.40
N THR A 94 14.51 2.74 -16.41
CA THR A 94 13.62 3.45 -17.33
C THR A 94 13.30 4.87 -16.84
N ILE A 95 13.13 5.09 -15.53
CA ILE A 95 12.81 6.42 -14.99
C ILE A 95 14.02 7.38 -15.04
N GLY A 96 15.23 6.88 -14.79
CA GLY A 96 16.44 7.72 -14.76
C GLY A 96 16.64 8.59 -16.01
N PRO A 97 16.53 8.03 -17.24
CA PRO A 97 16.57 8.82 -18.48
C PRO A 97 15.42 9.82 -18.62
N LEU A 98 14.20 9.47 -18.17
CA LEU A 98 13.02 10.34 -18.27
C LEU A 98 13.19 11.62 -17.43
N LEU A 99 13.86 11.53 -16.28
CA LEU A 99 14.16 12.70 -15.44
C LEU A 99 15.17 13.67 -16.05
N LYS A 100 15.96 13.22 -17.04
CA LYS A 100 16.95 14.07 -17.73
C LYS A 100 16.35 14.86 -18.90
N LEU A 101 15.11 14.54 -19.28
CA LEU A 101 14.41 15.27 -20.34
C LEU A 101 14.17 16.71 -19.93
N THR A 102 14.20 17.63 -20.90
CA THR A 102 13.71 19.00 -20.71
C THR A 102 12.19 19.02 -20.53
N LYS A 103 11.63 20.16 -20.09
CA LYS A 103 10.17 20.31 -19.94
C LYS A 103 9.42 20.09 -21.26
N ASP A 104 9.98 20.54 -22.37
CA ASP A 104 9.35 20.39 -23.69
C ASP A 104 9.41 18.93 -24.17
N GLU A 105 10.54 18.25 -23.98
CA GLU A 105 10.67 16.82 -24.27
C GLU A 105 9.76 15.96 -23.39
N MET A 106 9.60 16.31 -22.11
CA MET A 106 8.68 15.63 -21.20
C MET A 106 7.23 15.80 -21.65
N LYS A 107 6.85 17.00 -22.10
CA LYS A 107 5.51 17.24 -22.66
C LYS A 107 5.27 16.43 -23.92
N GLN A 108 6.27 16.34 -24.81
CA GLN A 108 6.19 15.48 -26.00
C GLN A 108 6.07 14.00 -25.62
N PHE A 109 6.85 13.54 -24.64
CA PHE A 109 6.76 12.18 -24.11
C PHE A 109 5.37 11.87 -23.56
N ALA A 110 4.78 12.77 -22.75
CA ALA A 110 3.43 12.61 -22.21
C ALA A 110 2.37 12.53 -23.32
N GLN A 111 2.51 13.33 -24.39
CA GLN A 111 1.64 13.28 -25.56
C GLN A 111 1.76 11.95 -26.32
N VAL A 112 2.99 11.48 -26.57
CA VAL A 112 3.23 10.19 -27.23
C VAL A 112 2.66 9.04 -26.38
N ALA A 113 2.88 9.06 -25.07
CA ALA A 113 2.34 8.05 -24.15
C ALA A 113 0.81 8.03 -24.18
N GLN A 114 0.17 9.20 -24.25
CA GLN A 114 -1.29 9.32 -24.40
C GLN A 114 -1.77 8.78 -25.75
N GLN A 115 -1.10 9.11 -26.86
CA GLN A 115 -1.46 8.67 -28.21
C GLN A 115 -1.31 7.15 -28.41
N GLN A 116 -0.35 6.54 -27.73
CA GLN A 116 -0.19 5.08 -27.73
C GLN A 116 -1.33 4.34 -27.02
N ARG A 117 -2.14 5.04 -26.20
CA ARG A 117 -3.33 4.45 -25.59
C ARG A 117 -4.48 4.45 -26.58
N LYS A 118 -5.22 3.33 -26.61
CA LYS A 118 -6.43 3.22 -27.44
C LYS A 118 -7.44 4.30 -27.03
N PRO A 119 -7.84 5.21 -27.94
CA PRO A 119 -8.89 6.17 -27.65
C PRO A 119 -10.20 5.43 -27.34
N ASN A 120 -11.03 6.00 -26.46
CA ASN A 120 -12.32 5.43 -26.04
C ASN A 120 -12.25 4.03 -25.41
N SER A 121 -11.10 3.64 -24.86
CA SER A 121 -10.98 2.45 -24.03
C SER A 121 -11.16 2.80 -22.55
N GLY A 122 -11.77 1.93 -21.75
CA GLY A 122 -11.74 2.04 -20.28
C GLY A 122 -10.40 1.58 -19.70
N LEU A 123 -10.15 1.85 -18.41
CA LEU A 123 -9.09 1.19 -17.66
C LEU A 123 -9.72 0.07 -16.81
N SER A 124 -9.11 -1.11 -16.77
CA SER A 124 -9.62 -2.21 -15.95
C SER A 124 -9.01 -2.18 -14.55
N LEU A 125 -9.45 -1.24 -13.72
CA LEU A 125 -9.03 -1.20 -12.32
C LEU A 125 -9.56 -2.44 -11.57
N LYS A 126 -8.67 -3.05 -10.77
CA LYS A 126 -8.98 -4.20 -9.93
C LYS A 126 -9.09 -3.75 -8.49
N ARG A 127 -10.01 -4.39 -7.75
CA ARG A 127 -10.13 -4.16 -6.31
C ARG A 127 -8.86 -4.60 -5.60
N HIS A 128 -8.54 -3.88 -4.54
CA HIS A 128 -7.38 -4.12 -3.70
C HIS A 128 -7.77 -4.88 -2.46
N HIS A 129 -6.88 -5.78 -2.06
CA HIS A 129 -6.99 -6.55 -0.83
C HIS A 129 -5.64 -6.56 -0.13
N LEU A 130 -5.66 -6.34 1.19
CA LEU A 130 -4.51 -6.45 2.08
C LEU A 130 -4.72 -7.70 2.92
N VAL A 131 -4.47 -8.85 2.29
CA VAL A 131 -4.86 -10.16 2.81
C VAL A 131 -4.23 -10.40 4.18
N LEU A 132 -2.94 -10.11 4.35
CA LEU A 132 -2.26 -10.30 5.63
C LEU A 132 -2.81 -9.35 6.69
N LEU A 133 -3.08 -8.09 6.35
CA LEU A 133 -3.73 -7.18 7.27
C LEU A 133 -5.14 -7.64 7.68
N ASP A 134 -5.91 -8.15 6.72
CA ASP A 134 -7.29 -8.61 6.93
C ASP A 134 -7.33 -9.86 7.81
N THR A 135 -6.45 -10.84 7.58
CA THR A 135 -6.41 -12.08 8.36
C THR A 135 -5.83 -11.89 9.76
N ASN A 136 -4.99 -10.87 9.97
CA ASN A 136 -4.29 -10.64 11.23
C ASN A 136 -4.85 -9.48 12.06
N ILE A 137 -6.10 -9.07 11.84
CA ILE A 137 -6.69 -7.90 12.52
C ILE A 137 -6.68 -8.03 14.05
N GLY A 138 -6.93 -9.23 14.58
CA GLY A 138 -6.89 -9.49 16.03
C GLY A 138 -5.48 -9.37 16.61
N ALA A 139 -4.45 -9.69 15.82
CA ALA A 139 -3.06 -9.61 16.25
C ALA A 139 -2.51 -8.18 16.22
N LEU A 140 -3.21 -7.23 15.57
CA LEU A 140 -2.83 -5.81 15.59
C LEU A 140 -2.86 -5.22 17.01
N ALA A 141 -3.63 -5.81 17.93
CA ALA A 141 -3.64 -5.40 19.33
C ALA A 141 -2.27 -5.52 20.02
N LYS A 142 -1.40 -6.40 19.51
CA LYS A 142 -0.02 -6.61 20.03
C LYS A 142 1.00 -5.61 19.46
N LEU A 143 0.61 -4.79 18.48
CA LEU A 143 1.50 -3.82 17.82
C LEU A 143 1.45 -2.47 18.55
N ASP A 144 2.46 -1.64 18.30
CA ASP A 144 2.47 -0.30 18.87
C ASP A 144 1.25 0.51 18.40
N PRO A 145 0.67 1.38 19.25
CA PRO A 145 -0.58 2.07 18.94
C PRO A 145 -0.51 2.95 17.70
N ILE A 146 0.66 3.53 17.40
CA ILE A 146 0.85 4.44 16.27
C ILE A 146 0.84 3.64 14.97
N PHE A 147 1.61 2.56 14.89
CA PHE A 147 1.64 1.65 13.75
C PHE A 147 0.27 1.04 13.51
N ARG A 148 -0.39 0.56 14.57
CA ARG A 148 -1.77 0.04 14.48
C ARG A 148 -2.74 1.08 13.91
N GLY A 149 -2.70 2.32 14.40
CA GLY A 149 -3.57 3.40 13.91
C GLY A 149 -3.38 3.64 12.41
N ARG A 150 -2.13 3.68 11.94
CA ARG A 150 -1.81 3.86 10.52
C ARG A 150 -2.27 2.67 9.66
N LEU A 151 -2.12 1.44 10.14
CA LEU A 151 -2.62 0.25 9.42
C LEU A 151 -4.14 0.30 9.24
N LEU A 152 -4.88 0.67 10.29
CA LEU A 152 -6.32 0.81 10.20
C LEU A 152 -6.73 1.94 9.26
N GLU A 153 -6.01 3.07 9.28
CA GLU A 153 -6.22 4.16 8.34
C GLU A 153 -5.98 3.72 6.89
N ILE A 154 -4.89 3.00 6.60
CA ILE A 154 -4.62 2.42 5.28
C ILE A 154 -5.78 1.52 4.85
N LYS A 155 -6.24 0.61 5.72
CA LYS A 155 -7.36 -0.28 5.43
C LYS A 155 -8.64 0.48 5.05
N ILE A 156 -8.99 1.51 5.82
CA ILE A 156 -10.16 2.36 5.54
C ILE A 156 -10.02 3.03 4.17
N ARG A 157 -8.85 3.63 3.88
CA ARG A 157 -8.62 4.31 2.60
C ARG A 157 -8.59 3.36 1.41
N VAL A 158 -8.12 2.14 1.59
CA VAL A 158 -8.24 1.08 0.56
C VAL A 158 -9.69 0.72 0.30
N GLY A 159 -10.54 0.71 1.34
CA GLY A 159 -12.00 0.60 1.20
C GLY A 159 -12.56 1.68 0.28
N PHE A 160 -12.23 2.95 0.52
CA PHE A 160 -12.65 4.06 -0.34
C PHE A 160 -12.11 3.96 -1.78
N LEU A 161 -10.86 3.52 -1.96
CA LEU A 161 -10.34 3.26 -3.32
C LEU A 161 -11.17 2.18 -4.05
N ASN A 162 -11.60 1.14 -3.34
CA ASN A 162 -12.44 0.10 -3.90
C ASN A 162 -13.83 0.61 -4.28
N GLU A 163 -14.41 1.54 -3.51
CA GLU A 163 -15.67 2.21 -3.87
C GLU A 163 -15.54 3.01 -5.17
N ILE A 164 -14.48 3.81 -5.32
CA ILE A 164 -14.21 4.57 -6.56
C ILE A 164 -14.05 3.62 -7.77
N ILE A 165 -13.41 2.45 -7.57
CA ILE A 165 -13.31 1.42 -8.60
C ILE A 165 -14.70 0.93 -9.02
N GLU A 166 -15.62 0.75 -8.08
CA GLU A 166 -16.99 0.32 -8.40
C GLU A 166 -17.78 1.39 -9.16
N ASP A 167 -17.62 2.67 -8.80
CA ASP A 167 -18.20 3.79 -9.55
C ASP A 167 -17.69 3.80 -10.99
N SER A 168 -16.37 3.69 -11.19
CA SER A 168 -15.78 3.63 -12.53
C SER A 168 -16.32 2.46 -13.36
N ARG A 169 -16.54 1.30 -12.73
CA ARG A 169 -17.13 0.10 -13.37
C ARG A 169 -18.62 0.28 -13.67
N TYR A 170 -19.34 1.02 -12.83
CA TYR A 170 -20.74 1.35 -13.09
C TYR A 170 -20.85 2.20 -14.35
N TYR A 171 -20.12 3.31 -14.44
CA TYR A 171 -20.12 4.17 -15.64
C TYR A 171 -19.62 3.44 -16.89
N TYR A 172 -18.59 2.60 -16.76
CA TYR A 172 -18.15 1.74 -17.85
C TYR A 172 -19.26 0.82 -18.36
N ARG A 173 -20.06 0.21 -17.46
CA ARG A 173 -21.19 -0.64 -17.87
C ARG A 173 -22.29 0.12 -18.60
N LEU A 174 -22.55 1.37 -18.23
CA LEU A 174 -23.51 2.23 -18.94
C LEU A 174 -23.12 2.43 -20.41
N SER A 175 -21.82 2.45 -20.73
CA SER A 175 -21.33 2.61 -22.10
C SER A 175 -21.76 1.48 -23.07
N PHE A 176 -22.21 0.33 -22.55
CA PHE A 176 -22.68 -0.82 -23.33
C PHE A 176 -24.21 -0.96 -23.37
N GLN A 177 -24.96 -0.07 -22.72
CA GLN A 177 -26.41 -0.15 -22.67
C GLN A 177 -27.01 0.50 -23.92
N ASN A 178 -27.71 -0.28 -24.74
CA ASN A 178 -28.35 0.21 -25.96
C ASN A 178 -29.45 1.28 -25.73
N SER A 179 -29.98 1.36 -24.51
CA SER A 179 -31.05 2.31 -24.14
C SER A 179 -30.54 3.67 -23.68
N ILE A 180 -29.22 3.88 -23.59
CA ILE A 180 -28.67 5.15 -23.13
C ILE A 180 -28.72 6.21 -24.26
N SER A 181 -29.16 7.42 -23.93
CA SER A 181 -29.09 8.54 -24.88
C SER A 181 -27.64 8.96 -25.11
N ALA A 182 -27.35 9.59 -26.25
CA ALA A 182 -26.02 10.10 -26.55
C ALA A 182 -25.53 11.14 -25.51
N GLU A 183 -26.44 11.92 -24.94
CA GLU A 183 -26.12 12.89 -23.88
C GLU A 183 -25.73 12.19 -22.58
N ASN A 184 -26.54 11.20 -22.15
CA ASN A 184 -26.23 10.42 -20.95
C ASN A 184 -24.95 9.60 -21.11
N TYR A 185 -24.63 9.14 -22.33
CA TYR A 185 -23.35 8.49 -22.61
C TYR A 185 -22.17 9.43 -22.36
N LYS A 186 -22.23 10.67 -22.85
CA LYS A 186 -21.15 11.66 -22.62
C LYS A 186 -20.96 11.96 -21.14
N ILE A 187 -22.06 12.09 -20.40
CA ILE A 187 -22.02 12.29 -18.94
C ILE A 187 -21.37 11.08 -18.25
N ALA A 188 -21.77 9.85 -18.63
CA ALA A 188 -21.19 8.63 -18.06
C ALA A 188 -19.69 8.51 -18.36
N ASP A 189 -19.26 8.84 -19.57
CA ASP A 189 -17.84 8.85 -19.95
C ASP A 189 -17.04 9.89 -19.15
N ALA A 190 -17.56 11.11 -19.01
CA ALA A 190 -16.94 12.15 -18.20
C ALA A 190 -16.81 11.72 -16.72
N ASN A 191 -17.86 11.15 -16.13
CA ASN A 191 -17.84 10.66 -14.75
C ASN A 191 -16.87 9.47 -14.58
N MET A 192 -16.76 8.60 -15.58
CA MET A 192 -15.79 7.50 -15.58
C MET A 192 -14.36 8.05 -15.56
N VAL A 193 -14.06 9.04 -16.40
CA VAL A 193 -12.75 9.71 -16.46
C VAL A 193 -12.44 10.40 -15.12
N GLU A 194 -13.38 11.14 -14.58
CA GLU A 194 -13.24 11.79 -13.27
C GLU A 194 -12.97 10.78 -12.16
N SER A 195 -13.67 9.64 -12.17
CA SER A 195 -13.45 8.56 -11.20
C SER A 195 -12.02 8.00 -11.26
N TYR A 196 -11.43 7.84 -12.45
CA TYR A 196 -10.03 7.41 -12.57
C TYR A 196 -9.06 8.46 -12.02
N ILE A 197 -9.27 9.73 -12.35
CA ILE A 197 -8.44 10.84 -11.87
C ILE A 197 -8.51 10.92 -10.35
N PHE A 198 -9.73 10.83 -9.79
CA PHE A 198 -9.96 10.87 -8.37
C PHE A 198 -9.30 9.68 -7.67
N TYR A 199 -9.43 8.48 -8.23
CA TYR A 199 -8.72 7.29 -7.78
C TYR A 199 -7.20 7.54 -7.73
N ALA A 200 -6.60 8.09 -8.79
CA ALA A 200 -5.15 8.32 -8.85
C ALA A 200 -4.69 9.30 -7.76
N SER A 201 -5.44 10.38 -7.53
CA SER A 201 -5.18 11.32 -6.44
C SER A 201 -5.26 10.64 -5.07
N ARG A 202 -6.33 9.90 -4.80
CA ARG A 202 -6.50 9.20 -3.52
C ARG A 202 -5.45 8.10 -3.32
N ALA A 203 -5.03 7.43 -4.38
CA ALA A 203 -3.98 6.42 -4.33
C ALA A 203 -2.61 7.03 -3.95
N LYS A 204 -2.28 8.23 -4.44
CA LYS A 204 -1.08 8.98 -4.01
C LYS A 204 -1.11 9.26 -2.51
N ASP A 205 -2.27 9.63 -1.94
CA ASP A 205 -2.41 9.83 -0.49
C ASP A 205 -2.14 8.54 0.30
N VAL A 206 -2.69 7.41 -0.14
CA VAL A 206 -2.47 6.10 0.49
C VAL A 206 -1.01 5.70 0.43
N ILE A 207 -0.36 5.87 -0.73
CA ILE A 207 1.08 5.64 -0.90
C ILE A 207 1.89 6.48 0.09
N GLY A 208 1.53 7.75 0.28
CA GLY A 208 2.21 8.64 1.24
C GLY A 208 2.09 8.16 2.68
N ILE A 209 0.93 7.64 3.08
CA ILE A 209 0.72 7.07 4.42
C ILE A 209 1.54 5.78 4.58
N ILE A 210 1.55 4.92 3.56
CA ILE A 210 2.38 3.72 3.58
C ILE A 210 3.85 4.11 3.73
N GLY A 211 4.36 5.09 2.97
CA GLY A 211 5.74 5.58 3.11
C GLY A 211 6.09 6.00 4.54
N LYS A 212 5.17 6.68 5.24
CA LYS A 212 5.36 7.02 6.66
C LYS A 212 5.46 5.79 7.56
N VAL A 213 4.74 4.72 7.26
CA VAL A 213 4.78 3.44 8.00
C VAL A 213 6.09 2.70 7.77
N LEU A 214 6.58 2.73 6.53
CA LEU A 214 7.82 2.01 6.14
C LEU A 214 9.08 2.67 6.72
N ASN A 215 9.07 3.99 6.91
CA ASN A 215 10.21 4.75 7.44
C ASN A 215 10.28 4.77 8.99
N GLN A 216 9.57 3.86 9.69
CA GLN A 216 9.51 3.74 11.16
C GLN A 216 10.09 2.44 11.71
#